data_AF-A0A2T1GGQ8-F1
#
_entry.id   AF-A0A2T1GGQ8-F1
#
_cell.length_a   1.000
_cell.length_b   1.000
_cell.length_c   1.000
_cell.angle_alpha   90.00
_cell.angle_beta   90.00
_cell.angle_gamma   90.00
#
_symmetry.space_group_name_H-M   'P 1'
#
loop_
_entity.id
_entity.type
_entity.pdbx_description
1 polymer ?
#
loop_
_entity_poly.entity_id
_entity_poly.type
_entity_poly.pdbx_seq_one_letter_code
_entity_poly.pdbx_strand_id
1 'polypeptide(L)' 'MKCPSCGMAELVKDIRDLPYTYKGESTAIPGVEGDFCSACGECVLDANESARVSAAMLAFNKQVNAALA' A
#
# COMPACT_ATOMS: atom_id res chain seq x y z
N MET A 1 17.23 2.72 -5.68
CA MET A 1 17.54 4.02 -5.04
C MET A 1 17.45 3.88 -3.52
N LYS A 2 18.12 4.74 -2.72
CA LYS A 2 17.90 4.75 -1.27
C LYS A 2 16.44 5.07 -0.95
N CYS A 3 15.89 4.41 0.06
CA CYS A 3 14.52 4.65 0.52
C CYS A 3 14.34 6.14 0.88
N PRO A 4 13.35 6.84 0.30
CA PRO A 4 13.12 8.27 0.56
C PRO A 4 12.57 8.53 1.97
N SER A 5 12.00 7.51 2.61
CA SER A 5 11.37 7.59 3.93
C SER A 5 12.38 7.48 5.07
N CYS A 6 13.29 6.49 5.03
CA CYS A 6 14.26 6.26 6.10
C CYS A 6 15.74 6.43 5.70
N GLY A 7 16.08 6.38 4.41
CA GLY A 7 17.47 6.45 3.93
C GLY A 7 18.37 5.26 4.27
N MET A 8 17.87 4.24 4.99
CA MET A 8 18.66 3.15 5.57
C MET A 8 18.94 1.98 4.62
N ALA A 9 18.02 1.69 3.70
CA ALA A 9 18.13 0.59 2.75
C ALA A 9 17.85 1.07 1.33
N GLU A 10 18.35 0.32 0.35
CA GLU A 10 17.89 0.47 -1.02
C GLU A 10 16.50 -0.13 -1.20
N LEU A 11 15.71 0.50 -2.05
CA LEU A 11 14.44 -0.07 -2.48
C LEU A 11 14.67 -1.24 -3.43
N VAL A 12 13.92 -2.31 -3.22
CA VAL A 12 13.95 -3.53 -4.03
C VAL A 12 12.62 -3.70 -4.72
N LYS A 13 12.64 -3.87 -6.05
CA LYS A 13 11.45 -4.17 -6.83
C LYS A 13 10.89 -5.53 -6.43
N ASP A 14 9.62 -5.56 -6.07
CA ASP A 14 8.93 -6.76 -5.57
C ASP A 14 7.42 -6.67 -5.83
N ILE A 15 6.70 -7.77 -5.59
CA ILE A 15 5.24 -7.82 -5.61
C ILE A 15 4.75 -8.36 -4.27
N ARG A 16 3.95 -7.58 -3.54
CA ARG A 16 3.48 -7.94 -2.19
C ARG A 16 2.03 -7.55 -1.97
N ASP A 17 1.38 -8.22 -1.04
CA ASP A 17 0.09 -7.76 -0.55
C ASP A 17 0.32 -6.59 0.42
N LEU A 18 -0.35 -5.46 0.17
CA LEU A 18 -0.26 -4.28 1.03
C LEU A 18 -1.34 -4.30 2.12
N PRO A 19 -0.99 -4.34 3.41
CA PRO A 19 -1.97 -4.21 4.47
C PRO A 19 -2.57 -2.80 4.47
N TYR A 20 -3.88 -2.72 4.62
CA TYR A 20 -4.61 -1.46 4.72
C TYR A 20 -5.64 -1.52 5.84
N THR A 21 -5.59 -0.55 6.74
CA THR A 21 -6.51 -0.42 7.87
C THR A 21 -7.27 0.90 7.77
N TYR A 22 -8.59 0.83 7.88
CA TYR A 22 -9.47 1.99 7.84
C TYR A 22 -10.58 1.83 8.90
N LYS A 23 -10.69 2.82 9.80
CA LYS A 23 -11.67 2.83 10.91
C LYS A 23 -11.70 1.53 11.75
N GLY A 24 -10.54 0.92 11.97
CA GLY A 24 -10.39 -0.31 12.76
C GLY A 24 -10.56 -1.60 11.96
N GLU A 25 -11.13 -1.53 10.76
CA GLU A 25 -11.23 -2.67 9.85
C GLU A 25 -9.97 -2.80 8.99
N SER A 26 -9.53 -4.03 8.75
CA SER A 26 -8.30 -4.31 8.00
C SER A 26 -8.56 -5.18 6.78
N THR A 27 -7.81 -4.92 5.72
CA THR A 27 -7.77 -5.71 4.49
C THR A 27 -6.34 -5.79 3.96
N ALA A 28 -6.13 -6.60 2.93
CA ALA A 28 -4.90 -6.63 2.16
C ALA A 28 -5.22 -6.33 0.70
N ILE A 29 -4.48 -5.38 0.10
CA ILE A 29 -4.57 -5.07 -1.33
C ILE A 29 -3.61 -6.05 -2.04
N PRO A 30 -4.12 -6.97 -2.86
CA PRO A 30 -3.28 -8.05 -3.36
C PRO A 30 -2.37 -7.60 -4.50
N GLY A 31 -1.22 -8.26 -4.58
CA GLY A 31 -0.33 -8.24 -5.75
C GLY A 31 0.14 -6.83 -6.13
N VAL A 32 0.57 -6.04 -5.16
CA VAL A 32 1.06 -4.68 -5.39
C VAL A 32 2.50 -4.70 -5.87
N GLU A 33 2.72 -4.25 -7.10
CA GLU A 33 4.05 -4.12 -7.71
C GLU A 33 4.69 -2.79 -7.31
N GLY A 34 5.87 -2.84 -6.71
CA GLY A 34 6.53 -1.62 -6.28
C GLY A 34 7.95 -1.82 -5.81
N ASP A 35 8.54 -0.72 -5.37
CA ASP A 35 9.87 -0.64 -4.81
C ASP A 35 9.76 -0.63 -3.28
N PHE A 36 10.18 -1.71 -2.62
CA PHE A 36 9.98 -1.93 -1.19
C PHE A 36 11.26 -1.75 -0.39
N CYS A 37 11.13 -1.05 0.74
CA CYS A 37 12.20 -0.90 1.73
C CYS A 37 12.16 -2.03 2.77
N SER A 38 13.22 -2.81 2.87
CA SER A 38 13.35 -3.87 3.89
C SER A 38 13.57 -3.33 5.31
N ALA A 39 13.99 -2.07 5.47
CA ALA A 39 14.30 -1.48 6.77
C ALA A 39 13.07 -0.89 7.48
N CYS A 40 12.13 -0.29 6.75
CA CYS A 40 10.97 0.39 7.35
C CYS A 40 9.61 0.01 6.73
N GLY A 41 9.59 -0.79 5.67
CA GLY A 41 8.34 -1.18 5.01
C GLY A 41 7.78 -0.14 4.04
N GLU A 42 8.49 0.97 3.78
CA GLU A 42 8.10 1.93 2.74
C GLU A 42 7.92 1.24 1.39
N CYS A 43 6.90 1.67 0.64
CA CYS A 43 6.61 1.17 -0.70
C CYS A 43 6.46 2.36 -1.65
N VAL A 44 7.28 2.39 -2.70
CA VAL A 44 7.19 3.40 -3.77
C VAL A 44 6.54 2.76 -4.99
N LEU A 45 5.44 3.36 -5.45
CA LEU A 45 4.65 2.88 -6.58
C LEU A 45 4.83 3.81 -7.78
N ASP A 46 4.72 3.25 -8.98
CA ASP A 46 4.51 4.08 -10.17
C ASP A 46 3.10 4.69 -10.21
N ALA A 47 2.84 5.55 -11.18
CA ALA A 47 1.56 6.24 -11.29
C ALA A 47 0.37 5.30 -11.52
N ASN A 48 0.56 4.22 -12.29
CA ASN A 48 -0.51 3.28 -12.61
C ASN A 48 -0.85 2.43 -11.38
N GLU A 49 0.17 1.92 -10.70
CA GLU A 49 -0.03 1.10 -9.53
C GLU A 49 -0.57 1.93 -8.35
N SER A 50 -0.10 3.15 -8.19
CA SER A 50 -0.65 4.11 -7.22
C SER A 50 -2.15 4.36 -7.44
N ALA A 51 -2.57 4.53 -8.70
CA ALA A 51 -3.99 4.69 -9.04
C ALA A 51 -4.81 3.43 -8.71
N ARG A 52 -4.28 2.24 -9.01
CA ARG A 52 -4.92 0.95 -8.71
C ARG A 52 -5.10 0.74 -7.21
N VAL A 53 -4.02 0.95 -6.44
CA VAL A 53 -4.02 0.83 -4.97
C VAL A 53 -4.98 1.83 -4.34
N SER A 54 -4.97 3.08 -4.80
CA SER A 54 -5.89 4.12 -4.30
C SER A 54 -7.36 3.77 -4.58
N ALA A 55 -7.67 3.22 -5.75
CA ALA A 55 -9.01 2.76 -6.07
C ALA A 55 -9.46 1.60 -5.17
N ALA A 56 -8.58 0.64 -4.87
CA ALA A 56 -8.85 -0.46 -3.95
C ALA A 56 -9.10 0.04 -2.51
N MET A 57 -8.29 0.98 -2.02
CA MET A 57 -8.51 1.63 -0.72
C MET A 57 -9.86 2.35 -0.66
N LEU A 58 -10.21 3.12 -1.69
CA LEU A 58 -11.51 3.82 -1.74
C LEU A 58 -12.70 2.86 -1.78
N ALA A 59 -12.58 1.74 -2.50
CA ALA A 59 -13.61 0.71 -2.52
C ALA A 59 -13.80 0.09 -1.12
N PHE A 60 -12.70 -0.25 -0.44
CA PHE A 60 -12.75 -0.76 0.93
C PHE A 60 -13.36 0.26 1.90
N ASN A 61 -12.97 1.54 1.80
CA ASN A 61 -13.52 2.60 2.65
C ASN A 61 -15.03 2.75 2.49
N LYS A 62 -15.55 2.64 1.26
CA LYS A 62 -16.99 2.65 0.99
C LYS A 62 -17.69 1.46 1.65
N GLN A 63 -17.12 0.27 1.55
CA GLN A 63 -17.64 -0.93 2.21
C GLN A 63 -17.70 -0.76 3.74
N VAL A 64 -16.60 -0.33 4.36
CA VAL A 64 -16.54 -0.11 5.82
C VAL A 64 -17.56 0.95 6.25
N ASN A 65 -17.65 2.07 5.53
CA ASN A 65 -18.61 3.13 5.85
C ASN A 65 -20.06 2.67 5.72
N ALA A 66 -20.37 1.80 4.74
CA ALA A 66 -21.72 1.25 4.58
C ALA A 66 -22.10 0.27 5.71
N ALA A 67 -21.12 -0.40 6.34
CA ALA A 67 -21.36 -1.31 7.47
C ALA A 67 -21.54 -0.59 8.81
N LEU A 68 -21.15 0.69 8.90
CA LEU A 68 -21.30 1.53 10.10
C LEU A 68 -22.57 2.39 10.08
N ALA A 69 -23.35 2.33 9.00
CA ALA A 69 -24.54 3.16 8.76
C ALA A 69 -25.81 2.57 9.37
#